data_AF-A0A496Y5G7-F1
#
_entry.id   AF-A0A496Y5G7-F1
#
_cell.length_a   1.000
_cell.length_b   1.000
_cell.length_c   1.000
_cell.angle_alpha   90.00
_cell.angle_beta   90.00
_cell.angle_gamma   90.00
#
_symmetry.space_group_name_H-M   'P 1'
#
loop_
_entity.id
_entity.type
_entity.pdbx_description
1 polymer ?
#
loop_
_entity_poly.entity_id
_entity_poly.type
_entity_poly.pdbx_seq_one_letter_code
_entity_poly.pdbx_strand_id
1 'polypeptide(L)'
;MVRVADLLALVSKFILKSTVELPEEKLIYYIATLKEIARMGGVSVKEQNFTNYLESSLGLSRELIQKADQLVNEKSLSMGELVAGIKEPEYRVCILRDAYLMARMDDKVDQSEWLALERLAGALGLSESLARKVINLVDDIIELHHEFEKLSKKSS
;
A
#
# COMPACT_ATOMS: atom_id res chain seq x y z
N MET A 1 7.33 -12.74 -16.21
CA MET A 1 8.38 -12.04 -15.45
C MET A 1 7.73 -10.79 -14.89
N VAL A 2 7.25 -10.85 -13.65
CA VAL A 2 6.51 -9.77 -13.00
C VAL A 2 7.54 -8.81 -12.43
N ARG A 3 7.62 -7.59 -12.98
CA ARG A 3 8.57 -6.60 -12.49
C ARG A 3 7.98 -5.98 -11.24
N VAL A 4 8.49 -6.39 -10.08
CA VAL A 4 8.32 -5.72 -8.79
C VAL A 4 9.13 -4.41 -8.82
N ALA A 5 8.79 -3.50 -9.74
CA ALA A 5 9.57 -2.30 -9.98
C ALA A 5 9.25 -1.18 -8.96
N ASP A 6 8.08 -1.22 -8.31
CA ASP A 6 7.55 -0.02 -7.63
C ASP A 6 7.19 -0.22 -6.15
N LEU A 7 7.41 -1.40 -5.57
CA LEU A 7 7.45 -1.55 -4.11
C LEU A 7 8.78 -0.95 -3.60
N LEU A 8 8.82 0.37 -3.43
CA LEU A 8 9.97 1.08 -2.88
C LEU A 8 10.19 0.69 -1.39
N ALA A 9 11.02 -0.33 -1.13
CA ALA A 9 11.42 -0.65 0.24
C ALA A 9 12.50 0.34 0.71
N LEU A 10 12.22 1.07 1.80
CA LEU A 10 13.22 1.83 2.54
C LEU A 10 14.21 0.86 3.20
N VAL A 11 15.33 0.57 2.52
CA VAL A 11 16.47 -0.16 3.12
C VAL A 11 17.43 0.81 3.80
N SER A 12 18.25 0.28 4.71
CA SER A 12 19.11 0.97 5.71
C SER A 12 20.14 1.99 5.19
N LYS A 13 20.06 2.45 3.93
CA LYS A 13 20.97 3.41 3.30
C LYS A 13 20.32 4.41 2.34
N PHE A 14 19.00 4.63 2.36
CA PHE A 14 18.31 5.59 1.46
C PHE A 14 18.53 5.32 -0.05
N ILE A 15 18.88 4.10 -0.44
CA ILE A 15 18.92 3.69 -1.84
C ILE A 15 17.58 3.00 -2.12
N LEU A 16 16.76 3.59 -3.01
CA LEU A 16 15.62 2.91 -3.61
C LEU A 16 16.18 1.72 -4.39
N LYS A 17 16.18 0.53 -3.77
CA LYS A 17 16.49 -0.71 -4.48
C LYS A 17 15.18 -1.29 -4.99
N SER A 18 15.16 -1.67 -6.26
CA SER A 18 14.16 -2.62 -6.77
C SER A 18 14.10 -3.77 -5.77
N THR A 19 12.89 -3.98 -5.26
CA THR A 19 12.64 -4.92 -4.18
C THR A 19 13.09 -6.30 -4.64
N VAL A 20 13.77 -6.99 -3.73
CA VAL A 20 13.91 -8.45 -3.77
C VAL A 20 12.53 -9.02 -4.15
N GLU A 21 12.48 -9.83 -5.21
CA GLU A 21 11.24 -10.44 -5.67
C GLU A 21 10.54 -11.12 -4.48
N LEU A 22 9.39 -10.57 -4.08
CA LEU A 22 8.51 -11.23 -3.12
C LEU A 22 8.08 -12.56 -3.74
N PRO A 23 8.20 -13.69 -3.02
CA PRO A 23 7.55 -14.92 -3.43
C PRO A 23 6.07 -14.66 -3.66
N GLU A 24 5.52 -15.29 -4.69
CA GLU A 24 4.13 -15.12 -5.12
C GLU A 24 3.13 -15.18 -3.96
N GLU A 25 3.31 -16.16 -3.07
CA GLU A 25 2.48 -16.33 -1.89
C GLU A 25 2.46 -15.10 -0.99
N LYS A 26 3.62 -14.50 -0.70
CA LYS A 26 3.70 -13.31 0.14
C LYS A 26 3.10 -12.09 -0.54
N LEU A 27 3.21 -12.02 -1.87
CA LEU A 27 2.58 -10.97 -2.66
C LEU A 27 1.05 -11.07 -2.63
N ILE A 28 0.51 -12.30 -2.62
CA ILE A 28 -0.93 -12.55 -2.42
C ILE A 28 -1.36 -12.07 -1.04
N TYR A 29 -0.61 -12.40 0.02
CA TYR A 29 -0.88 -11.89 1.37
C TYR A 29 -0.82 -10.35 1.43
N TYR A 30 0.16 -9.73 0.77
CA TYR A 30 0.31 -8.28 0.67
C TYR A 30 -0.93 -7.62 0.06
N ILE A 31 -1.36 -8.12 -1.11
CA ILE A 31 -2.54 -7.62 -1.81
C ILE A 31 -3.81 -7.86 -0.98
N ALA A 32 -3.92 -9.03 -0.36
CA ALA A 32 -5.06 -9.37 0.49
C ALA A 32 -5.17 -8.44 1.71
N THR A 33 -4.05 -8.07 2.34
CA THR A 33 -4.04 -7.06 3.42
C THR A 33 -4.56 -5.71 2.93
N LEU A 34 -4.13 -5.24 1.76
CA LEU A 34 -4.60 -3.97 1.17
C LEU A 34 -6.10 -4.02 0.80
N LYS A 35 -6.58 -5.16 0.32
CA LYS A 35 -8.01 -5.37 0.04
C LYS A 35 -8.83 -5.36 1.31
N GLU A 36 -8.37 -6.04 2.35
CA GLU A 36 -9.10 -6.12 3.61
C GLU A 36 -9.22 -4.75 4.29
N ILE A 37 -8.17 -3.91 4.26
CA ILE A 37 -8.26 -2.57 4.85
C ILE A 37 -9.24 -1.67 4.08
N ALA A 38 -9.27 -1.78 2.74
CA ALA A 38 -10.26 -1.09 1.91
C ALA A 38 -11.69 -1.59 2.21
N ARG A 39 -11.88 -2.91 2.37
CA ARG A 39 -13.18 -3.54 2.67
C ARG A 39 -13.74 -3.14 4.03
N MET A 40 -12.89 -2.96 5.05
CA MET A 40 -13.31 -2.57 6.40
C MET A 40 -13.87 -1.14 6.50
N GLY A 41 -14.11 -0.46 5.36
CA GLY A 41 -14.58 0.93 5.31
C GLY A 41 -13.51 1.91 5.77
N GLY A 42 -12.26 1.48 5.76
CA GLY A 42 -11.13 2.23 6.29
C GLY A 42 -10.31 2.97 5.24
N VAL A 43 -10.55 2.71 3.96
CA VAL A 43 -9.94 3.42 2.84
C VAL A 43 -10.93 3.36 1.70
N SER A 44 -11.65 4.46 1.43
CA SER A 44 -12.68 4.50 0.39
C SER A 44 -12.03 4.63 -0.98
N VAL A 45 -11.75 3.49 -1.62
CA VAL A 45 -11.36 3.47 -3.04
C VAL A 45 -12.42 2.68 -3.79
N LYS A 46 -12.97 3.25 -4.87
CA LYS A 46 -13.80 2.49 -5.81
C LYS A 46 -13.03 1.23 -6.23
N GLU A 47 -13.62 0.05 -6.13
CA GLU A 47 -12.94 -1.23 -6.35
C GLU A 47 -12.19 -1.33 -7.70
N GLN A 48 -12.72 -0.67 -8.75
CA GLN A 48 -12.04 -0.49 -10.04
C GLN A 48 -10.78 0.37 -9.95
N ASN A 49 -10.82 1.48 -9.21
CA ASN A 49 -9.65 2.34 -8.98
C ASN A 49 -8.56 1.58 -8.19
N PHE A 50 -8.96 0.71 -7.26
CA PHE A 50 -8.04 -0.12 -6.50
C PHE A 50 -7.34 -1.16 -7.36
N THR A 51 -8.08 -1.89 -8.19
CA THR A 51 -7.49 -2.87 -9.12
C THR A 51 -6.55 -2.19 -10.11
N ASN A 52 -6.98 -1.06 -10.68
CA ASN A 52 -6.14 -0.28 -11.58
C ASN A 52 -4.85 0.19 -10.88
N TYR A 53 -4.93 0.67 -9.63
CA TYR A 53 -3.76 1.05 -8.84
C TYR A 53 -2.78 -0.12 -8.65
N LEU A 54 -3.25 -1.31 -8.30
CA LEU A 54 -2.39 -2.49 -8.14
C LEU A 54 -1.72 -2.89 -9.47
N GLU A 55 -2.45 -2.81 -10.58
CA GLU A 55 -1.91 -3.15 -11.90
C GLU A 55 -0.91 -2.10 -12.41
N SER A 56 -1.25 -0.80 -12.31
CA SER A 56 -0.46 0.29 -12.90
C SER A 56 0.69 0.75 -12.01
N SER A 57 0.47 0.86 -10.70
CA SER A 57 1.43 1.41 -9.76
C SER A 57 2.33 0.35 -9.14
N LEU A 58 1.89 -0.90 -9.06
CA LEU A 58 2.67 -2.00 -8.48
C LEU A 58 3.07 -3.08 -9.50
N GLY A 59 2.61 -2.96 -10.75
CA GLY A 59 2.93 -3.90 -11.83
C GLY A 59 2.38 -5.31 -11.61
N LEU A 60 1.32 -5.45 -10.80
CA LEU A 60 0.78 -6.76 -10.42
C LEU A 60 -0.06 -7.35 -11.55
N SER A 61 0.03 -8.67 -11.74
CA SER A 61 -0.83 -9.35 -12.69
C SER A 61 -2.24 -9.52 -12.11
N ARG A 62 -3.24 -9.45 -12.99
CA ARG A 62 -4.64 -9.68 -12.63
C ARG A 62 -4.89 -11.02 -11.94
N GLU A 63 -4.10 -12.04 -12.30
CA GLU A 63 -4.15 -13.36 -11.69
C GLU A 63 -3.79 -13.31 -10.19
N LEU A 64 -2.78 -12.53 -9.80
CA LEU A 64 -2.40 -12.36 -8.38
C LEU A 64 -3.47 -11.63 -7.60
N ILE A 65 -4.08 -10.61 -8.22
CA ILE A 65 -5.18 -9.85 -7.62
C ILE A 65 -6.37 -10.78 -7.37
N GLN A 66 -6.72 -11.64 -8.34
CA GLN A 66 -7.78 -12.65 -8.19
C GLN A 66 -7.47 -13.68 -7.09
N LYS A 67 -6.23 -14.16 -7.01
CA LYS A 67 -5.79 -15.07 -5.93
C LYS A 67 -5.92 -14.41 -4.56
N ALA A 68 -5.61 -13.12 -4.45
CA ALA A 68 -5.80 -12.35 -3.22
C ALA A 68 -7.29 -12.14 -2.90
N ASP A 69 -8.13 -11.91 -3.90
CA ASP A 69 -9.58 -11.83 -3.73
C ASP A 69 -10.17 -13.15 -3.19
N GLN A 70 -9.75 -14.28 -3.75
CA GLN A 70 -10.13 -15.60 -3.23
C GLN A 70 -9.68 -15.78 -1.78
N LEU A 71 -8.46 -15.35 -1.45
CA LEU A 71 -7.93 -15.47 -0.10
C LEU A 71 -8.77 -14.68 0.92
N VAL A 72 -9.17 -13.45 0.60
CA VAL A 72 -10.00 -12.60 1.47
C VAL A 72 -11.44 -13.15 1.57
N ASN A 73 -12.04 -13.55 0.45
CA ASN A 73 -13.46 -13.92 0.39
C ASN A 73 -13.75 -15.36 0.84
N GLU A 74 -12.90 -16.34 0.48
CA GLU A 74 -13.19 -17.76 0.72
C GLU A 74 -12.66 -18.23 2.08
N LYS A 75 -11.51 -17.71 2.53
CA LYS A 75 -10.90 -18.15 3.79
C LYS A 75 -11.30 -17.31 5.01
N SER A 76 -12.01 -16.19 4.80
CA SER A 76 -12.43 -15.26 5.86
C SER A 76 -11.30 -14.92 6.85
N LEU A 77 -10.08 -14.73 6.35
CA LEU A 77 -8.93 -14.46 7.21
C LEU A 77 -9.08 -13.09 7.87
N SER A 78 -8.79 -13.02 9.16
CA SER A 78 -8.71 -11.75 9.88
C SER A 78 -7.51 -10.92 9.42
N MET A 79 -7.58 -9.60 9.60
CA MET A 79 -6.45 -8.70 9.35
C MET A 79 -5.16 -9.16 10.04
N GLY A 80 -5.26 -9.69 11.27
CA GLY A 80 -4.11 -10.21 12.00
C GLY A 80 -3.47 -11.42 11.32
N GLU A 81 -4.27 -12.33 10.76
CA GLU A 81 -3.77 -13.51 10.02
C GLU A 81 -3.15 -13.12 8.69
N LEU A 82 -3.72 -12.15 7.99
CA LEU A 82 -3.15 -11.61 6.75
C LEU A 82 -1.79 -10.97 7.01
N VAL A 83 -1.68 -10.15 8.05
CA VAL A 83 -0.43 -9.51 8.45
C VAL A 83 0.59 -10.51 8.97
N ALA A 84 0.17 -11.58 9.66
CA ALA A 84 1.07 -12.63 10.12
C ALA A 84 1.76 -13.39 8.97
N GLY A 85 1.14 -13.42 7.79
CA GLY A 85 1.73 -13.93 6.55
C GLY A 85 2.93 -13.11 6.04
N ILE A 86 3.10 -11.89 6.54
CA ILE A 86 4.13 -10.93 6.10
C ILE A 86 5.04 -10.63 7.30
N LYS A 87 6.20 -11.30 7.33
CA LYS A 87 7.10 -11.27 8.50
C LYS A 87 8.17 -10.21 8.38
N GLU A 88 8.49 -9.80 7.17
CA GLU A 88 9.55 -8.86 6.86
C GLU A 88 9.13 -7.42 7.20
N PRO A 89 9.88 -6.72 8.08
CA PRO A 89 9.54 -5.36 8.50
C PRO A 89 9.42 -4.36 7.34
N GLU A 90 10.22 -4.51 6.30
CA GLU A 90 10.21 -3.64 5.13
C GLU A 90 8.88 -3.70 4.36
N TYR A 91 8.28 -4.89 4.21
CA TYR A 91 7.00 -5.02 3.53
C TYR A 91 5.86 -4.50 4.39
N ARG A 92 5.96 -4.61 5.71
CA ARG A 92 4.98 -4.01 6.61
C ARG A 92 4.93 -2.49 6.50
N VAL A 93 6.10 -1.85 6.38
CA VAL A 93 6.19 -0.42 6.08
C VAL A 93 5.58 -0.10 4.70
N CYS A 94 5.85 -0.92 3.68
CA CYS A 94 5.27 -0.72 2.35
C CYS A 94 3.74 -0.84 2.35
N ILE A 95 3.16 -1.77 3.12
CA ILE A 95 1.70 -1.92 3.24
C ILE A 95 1.08 -0.64 3.80
N LEU A 96 1.64 -0.09 4.88
CA LEU A 96 1.11 1.16 5.45
C LEU A 96 1.22 2.32 4.45
N ARG A 97 2.35 2.43 3.74
CA ARG A 97 2.56 3.44 2.69
C ARG A 97 1.50 3.32 1.60
N ASP A 98 1.26 2.12 1.08
CA ASP A 98 0.33 1.89 -0.01
C ASP A 98 -1.13 2.08 0.44
N ALA A 99 -1.47 1.64 1.65
CA ALA A 99 -2.79 1.91 2.24
C ALA A 99 -3.03 3.41 2.41
N TYR A 100 -2.01 4.19 2.78
CA TYR A 100 -2.14 5.64 2.88
C TYR A 100 -2.26 6.31 1.51
N LEU A 101 -1.45 5.90 0.52
CA LEU A 101 -1.58 6.35 -0.86
C LEU A 101 -2.98 6.11 -1.43
N MET A 102 -3.55 4.94 -1.12
CA MET A 102 -4.93 4.61 -1.48
C MET A 102 -5.94 5.56 -0.84
N ALA A 103 -5.81 5.85 0.47
CA ALA A 103 -6.69 6.80 1.16
C ALA A 103 -6.54 8.23 0.61
N ARG A 104 -5.39 8.56 0.04
CA ARG A 104 -5.12 9.86 -0.58
C ARG A 104 -5.58 9.99 -2.03
N MET A 105 -6.16 8.95 -2.64
CA MET A 105 -6.65 9.02 -4.02
C MET A 105 -7.76 10.07 -4.20
N ASP A 106 -8.53 10.35 -3.15
CA ASP A 106 -9.64 11.31 -3.14
C ASP A 106 -9.22 12.67 -2.52
N ASP A 107 -7.91 12.99 -2.54
CA ASP A 107 -7.25 14.20 -2.02
C ASP A 107 -7.34 14.44 -0.50
N LYS A 108 -8.22 13.73 0.21
CA LYS A 108 -8.42 13.88 1.66
C LYS A 108 -8.60 12.52 2.31
N VAL A 109 -7.99 12.37 3.49
CA VAL A 109 -8.21 11.23 4.39
C VAL A 109 -9.19 11.66 5.47
N ASP A 110 -10.35 11.02 5.54
CA ASP A 110 -11.33 11.32 6.56
C ASP A 110 -11.02 10.64 7.92
N GLN A 111 -11.79 10.96 8.96
CA GLN A 111 -11.56 10.43 10.29
C GLN A 111 -11.67 8.90 10.36
N SER A 112 -12.57 8.30 9.60
CA SER A 112 -12.74 6.85 9.56
C SER A 112 -11.52 6.17 8.93
N GLU A 113 -10.95 6.81 7.92
CA GLU A 113 -9.76 6.31 7.24
C GLU A 113 -8.50 6.45 8.10
N TRP A 114 -8.36 7.56 8.83
CA TRP A 114 -7.29 7.71 9.82
C TRP A 114 -7.33 6.61 10.88
N LEU A 115 -8.50 6.32 11.44
CA LEU A 115 -8.66 5.26 12.43
C LEU A 115 -8.31 3.88 11.87
N ALA A 116 -8.60 3.64 10.59
CA ALA A 116 -8.24 2.39 9.94
C ALA A 116 -6.73 2.27 9.71
N LEU A 117 -6.08 3.35 9.28
CA LEU A 117 -4.62 3.41 9.11
C LEU A 117 -3.88 3.22 10.44
N GLU A 118 -4.38 3.80 11.54
CA GLU A 118 -3.84 3.60 12.89
C GLU A 118 -3.96 2.13 13.33
N ARG A 119 -5.12 1.51 13.11
CA ARG A 119 -5.35 0.08 13.40
C ARG A 119 -4.43 -0.81 12.56
N LEU A 120 -4.27 -0.48 11.28
CA LEU A 120 -3.36 -1.19 10.38
C LEU A 120 -1.91 -1.08 10.86
N ALA A 121 -1.45 0.13 11.18
CA ALA A 121 -0.10 0.35 11.72
C ALA A 121 0.15 -0.47 12.99
N GLY A 122 -0.84 -0.52 13.89
CA GLY A 122 -0.81 -1.37 15.08
C GLY A 122 -0.73 -2.87 14.74
N ALA A 123 -1.56 -3.36 13.81
CA ALA A 123 -1.54 -4.75 13.36
C ALA A 123 -0.20 -5.14 12.72
N LEU A 124 0.40 -4.22 11.95
CA LEU A 124 1.73 -4.37 11.35
C LEU A 124 2.87 -4.33 12.40
N GLY A 125 2.58 -3.95 13.65
CA GLY A 125 3.58 -3.82 14.71
C GLY A 125 4.52 -2.63 14.50
N LEU A 126 4.06 -1.59 13.79
CA LEU A 126 4.81 -0.36 13.59
C LEU A 126 4.61 0.56 14.80
N SER A 127 5.69 1.20 15.27
CA SER A 127 5.56 2.22 16.29
C SER A 127 4.82 3.45 15.73
N GLU A 128 4.11 4.19 16.58
CA GLU A 128 3.41 5.42 16.17
C GLU A 128 4.36 6.41 15.46
N SER A 129 5.58 6.57 16.00
CA SER A 129 6.60 7.44 15.40
C SER A 129 7.00 6.99 13.99
N LEU A 130 7.14 5.67 13.75
CA LEU A 130 7.46 5.16 12.43
C LEU A 130 6.28 5.31 11.47
N ALA A 131 5.07 4.97 11.92
CA ALA A 131 3.86 5.12 11.13
C ALA A 131 3.67 6.57 10.66
N ARG A 132 3.86 7.54 11.56
CA ARG A 132 3.79 8.98 11.21
C ARG A 132 4.87 9.39 10.20
N LYS A 133 6.09 8.85 10.30
CA LYS A 133 7.15 9.12 9.31
C LYS A 133 6.80 8.58 7.92
N VAL A 134 6.19 7.40 7.84
CA VAL A 134 5.74 6.81 6.57
C VAL A 134 4.69 7.70 5.93
N ILE A 135 3.71 8.14 6.71
CA ILE A 135 2.63 9.03 6.26
C ILE A 135 3.16 10.37 5.76
N ASN A 136 4.00 11.03 6.56
CA ASN A 136 4.61 12.31 6.16
C ASN A 136 5.46 12.18 4.88
N LEU A 137 6.20 11.08 4.73
CA LEU A 137 6.98 10.84 3.51
C LEU A 137 6.08 10.73 2.28
N VAL A 138 4.92 10.08 2.40
CA VAL A 138 3.96 9.99 1.30
C VAL A 138 3.38 11.36 0.97
N ASP A 139 3.03 12.16 1.97
CA ASP A 139 2.56 13.54 1.77
C ASP A 139 3.60 14.40 1.03
N ASP A 140 4.86 14.34 1.45
CA ASP A 140 5.96 15.03 0.79
C ASP A 140 6.11 14.61 -0.68
N ILE A 141 5.95 13.31 -0.98
CA ILE A 141 6.00 12.79 -2.36
C ILE A 141 4.83 13.31 -3.19
N ILE A 142 3.61 13.34 -2.64
CA ILE A 142 2.42 13.86 -3.32
C ILE A 142 2.60 15.37 -3.62
N GLU A 143 3.09 16.15 -2.65
CA GLU A 143 3.35 17.57 -2.83
C GLU A 143 4.40 17.83 -3.91
N LEU A 144 5.51 17.09 -3.89
CA LEU A 144 6.55 17.17 -4.92
C LEU A 144 6.00 16.85 -6.32
N HIS A 145 5.11 15.87 -6.44
CA HIS A 145 4.47 15.54 -7.71
C HIS A 145 3.60 16.71 -8.23
N HIS A 146 2.79 17.32 -7.35
CA HIS A 146 1.99 18.49 -7.71
C HIS A 146 2.85 19.69 -8.14
N GLU A 147 3.95 19.96 -7.44
CA GLU A 147 4.88 21.02 -7.83
C GLU A 147 5.54 20.74 -9.18
N PHE A 148 5.92 19.49 -9.44
CA PHE A 148 6.46 19.09 -10.74
C PHE A 148 5.44 19.28 -11.87
N GLU A 149 4.17 18.91 -11.68
CA GLU A 149 3.13 19.16 -12.68
C GLU A 149 2.90 20.66 -12.96
N LYS A 150 2.98 21.51 -11.93
CA LYS A 150 2.87 22.97 -12.12
C LYS A 150 4.01 23.50 -12.98
N LEU A 151 5.23 22.98 -12.81
CA LEU A 151 6.39 23.37 -13.60
C LEU A 151 6.29 22.90 -15.06
N SER A 152 5.83 21.67 -15.29
CA SER A 152 5.68 21.12 -16.65
C SER A 152 4.62 21.88 -17.46
N LYS A 153 3.48 22.23 -16.83
CA LYS A 153 2.40 23.03 -17.43
C LYS A 153 2.79 24.48 -17.74
N LYS A 154 3.73 25.07 -16.98
CA LYS A 154 4.27 26.43 -17.25
C LYS A 154 5.31 26.46 -18.38
N SER A 155 5.86 25.30 -18.74
CA SER A 155 6.92 25.16 -19.75
C SER A 155 6.38 24.75 -21.13
N SER A 156 5.05 24.57 -21.23
CA SER A 156 4.29 24.25 -22.46
C SER A 156 3.50 25.47 -22.91
#